data_AF-A0A2V9WN43-F1
#
_entry.id   AF-A0A2V9WN43-F1
#
_cell.length_a   1.000
_cell.length_b   1.000
_cell.length_c   1.000
_cell.angle_alpha   90.00
_cell.angle_beta   90.00
_cell.angle_gamma   90.00
#
_symmetry.space_group_name_H-M   'P 1'
#
loop_
_entity.id
_entity.type
_entity.pdbx_description
1 polymer ?
#
loop_
_entity_poly.entity_id
_entity_poly.type
_entity_poly.pdbx_seq_one_letter_code
_entity_poly.pdbx_strand_id
1 'polypeptide(L)'
;MFRPLNILSTGWHPFPNHSPQRLPCSCSSAGNSIWTHPFRNTAHRFRRSRGRLPPGRSWHISPESGITSPARKNFEKQIEAGLNFFKEDPLLSQPGTQFHYSTHGFTLVGCVIEGASGSRYVDFLRQNVFLPAGMAQTQFDDRFAVIPYRTRFYDKTESGVVRNADFLDSSYKIPGGGWLSSAEDMARFEVAMVDDKLIRRATRNLMWTTLKPTDGSQDDYALGWGSGIENGTKGVGHTGGQQGTSTAFLIAPEQRAGVVVLTNMEGVPADKLARQILTIVVGAPGNKPRP
;
A
#
# COMPACT_ATOMS: atom_id res chain seq x y z
N MET A 1 17.17 35.22 -24.98
CA MET A 1 16.76 35.50 -26.37
C MET A 1 17.66 34.69 -27.29
N PHE A 2 17.28 33.45 -27.59
CA PHE A 2 17.64 32.69 -28.81
C PHE A 2 16.63 31.53 -28.87
N ARG A 3 15.99 31.41 -30.03
CA ARG A 3 14.88 30.51 -30.36
C ARG A 3 15.37 29.55 -31.47
N PRO A 4 14.58 28.57 -31.92
CA PRO A 4 14.88 27.14 -31.79
C PRO A 4 15.17 26.45 -33.13
N LEU A 5 15.52 25.16 -33.09
CA LEU A 5 15.47 24.26 -34.25
C LEU A 5 14.35 23.24 -34.06
N ASN A 6 13.29 23.41 -34.86
CA ASN A 6 12.32 22.39 -35.22
C ASN A 6 12.86 21.61 -36.43
N ILE A 7 12.70 20.29 -36.42
CA ILE A 7 12.56 19.50 -37.65
C ILE A 7 11.31 18.62 -37.51
N LEU A 8 10.46 18.70 -38.53
CA LEU A 8 9.20 17.99 -38.72
C LEU A 8 9.42 16.64 -39.43
N SER A 9 8.56 15.69 -39.07
CA SER A 9 7.86 14.69 -39.90
C SER A 9 8.60 13.72 -40.82
N THR A 10 8.31 12.43 -40.65
CA THR A 10 7.77 11.43 -41.63
C THR A 10 7.91 10.05 -40.96
N GLY A 11 7.06 9.03 -41.07
CA GLY A 11 5.86 8.71 -41.85
C GLY A 11 5.32 7.37 -41.31
N TRP A 12 4.07 7.06 -41.65
CA TRP A 12 3.32 5.87 -41.21
C TRP A 12 3.46 4.66 -42.17
N HIS A 13 3.20 3.45 -41.63
CA HIS A 13 2.84 2.13 -42.24
C HIS A 13 3.95 1.17 -42.76
N PRO A 14 3.69 -0.17 -42.85
CA PRO A 14 2.93 -1.10 -42.00
C PRO A 14 3.68 -2.44 -41.68
N PHE A 15 3.03 -3.32 -40.89
CA PHE A 15 3.45 -4.67 -40.43
C PHE A 15 3.96 -5.66 -41.50
N PRO A 16 4.67 -6.72 -41.04
CA PRO A 16 4.23 -8.06 -41.39
C PRO A 16 4.05 -9.02 -40.21
N ASN A 17 3.03 -9.86 -40.38
CA ASN A 17 2.67 -11.09 -39.68
C ASN A 17 3.81 -12.11 -39.68
N HIS A 18 4.04 -12.85 -38.59
CA HIS A 18 4.35 -14.28 -38.62
C HIS A 18 4.20 -14.93 -37.23
N SER A 19 3.28 -15.89 -37.15
CA SER A 19 3.16 -16.91 -36.10
C SER A 19 4.23 -17.99 -36.27
N PRO A 20 4.58 -18.73 -35.20
CA PRO A 20 4.36 -20.17 -35.30
C PRO A 20 3.85 -20.85 -34.01
N GLN A 21 2.85 -21.70 -34.24
CA GLN A 21 2.64 -23.05 -33.72
C GLN A 21 2.68 -23.34 -32.20
N ARG A 22 1.51 -23.79 -31.73
CA ARG A 22 1.27 -24.53 -30.48
C ARG A 22 1.63 -26.01 -30.65
N LEU A 23 2.13 -26.63 -29.58
CA LEU A 23 1.94 -28.05 -29.28
C LEU A 23 1.64 -28.22 -27.77
N PRO A 24 0.96 -29.32 -27.37
CA PRO A 24 0.03 -29.32 -26.25
C PRO A 24 0.61 -29.90 -24.96
N CYS A 25 0.17 -29.39 -23.81
CA CYS A 25 0.20 -30.12 -22.56
C CYS A 25 -1.24 -30.32 -22.06
N SER A 26 -1.69 -31.55 -22.17
CA SER A 26 -2.87 -32.12 -21.54
C SER A 26 -2.53 -32.62 -20.13
N CYS A 27 -3.36 -32.29 -19.15
CA CYS A 27 -3.73 -33.05 -17.93
C CYS A 27 -4.27 -32.03 -16.92
N SER A 28 -5.36 -32.22 -16.20
CA SER A 28 -6.51 -33.14 -16.23
C SER A 28 -7.45 -32.53 -15.20
N SER A 29 -8.73 -32.46 -15.53
CA SER A 29 -9.80 -32.12 -14.59
C SER A 29 -9.88 -33.13 -13.43
N ALA A 30 -9.74 -32.64 -12.20
CA ALA A 30 -10.28 -33.20 -10.97
C ALA A 30 -10.33 -32.02 -10.00
N GLY A 31 -11.39 -31.71 -9.29
CA GLY A 31 -12.54 -32.48 -8.88
C GLY A 31 -12.97 -31.81 -7.59
N ASN A 32 -14.21 -31.34 -7.55
CA ASN A 32 -14.85 -30.85 -6.34
C ASN A 32 -14.75 -31.88 -5.21
N SER A 33 -14.86 -31.37 -3.98
CA SER A 33 -15.33 -32.03 -2.76
C SER A 33 -14.28 -32.58 -1.77
N ILE A 34 -14.70 -32.52 -0.50
CA ILE A 34 -14.13 -33.11 0.72
C ILE A 34 -13.10 -32.15 1.37
N TRP A 35 -13.42 -31.48 2.48
CA TRP A 35 -13.73 -32.08 3.78
C TRP A 35 -14.86 -31.38 4.56
N THR A 36 -15.94 -32.13 4.78
CA THR A 36 -16.86 -31.97 5.92
C THR A 36 -16.45 -32.96 7.01
N HIS A 37 -16.24 -32.52 8.24
CA HIS A 37 -16.72 -33.22 9.44
C HIS A 37 -16.77 -32.28 10.66
N PRO A 38 -17.75 -32.44 11.56
CA PRO A 38 -18.07 -31.47 12.61
C PRO A 38 -17.37 -31.83 13.92
N PHE A 39 -16.84 -30.85 14.65
CA PHE A 39 -16.55 -31.07 16.07
C PHE A 39 -16.87 -29.88 16.97
N ARG A 40 -17.27 -30.28 18.17
CA ARG A 40 -18.07 -29.55 19.15
C ARG A 40 -17.32 -28.43 19.85
N ASN A 41 -18.11 -27.40 20.09
CA ASN A 41 -17.99 -26.31 21.05
C ASN A 41 -17.43 -26.73 22.42
N THR A 42 -16.38 -26.06 22.90
CA THR A 42 -16.20 -25.76 24.33
C THR A 42 -15.63 -24.35 24.47
N ALA A 43 -16.44 -23.49 25.09
CA ALA A 43 -16.11 -22.13 25.42
C ALA A 43 -15.09 -22.08 26.57
N HIS A 44 -14.01 -21.33 26.40
CA HIS A 44 -13.29 -20.75 27.55
C HIS A 44 -13.08 -19.25 27.35
N ARG A 45 -13.71 -18.53 28.26
CA ARG A 45 -13.70 -17.08 28.45
C ARG A 45 -12.38 -16.69 29.12
N PHE A 46 -11.51 -15.92 28.47
CA PHE A 46 -10.41 -15.24 29.17
C PHE A 46 -10.18 -13.79 28.72
N ARG A 47 -10.66 -12.91 29.60
CA ARG A 47 -10.10 -11.64 30.11
C ARG A 47 -9.02 -10.94 29.25
N ARG A 48 -9.36 -9.72 28.80
CA ARG A 48 -8.43 -8.69 28.30
C ARG A 48 -7.23 -8.51 29.24
N SER A 49 -6.02 -8.77 28.75
CA SER A 49 -4.77 -8.29 29.35
C SER A 49 -4.13 -7.27 28.40
N ARG A 50 -4.00 -6.02 28.87
CA ARG A 50 -3.07 -5.05 28.28
C ARG A 50 -1.67 -5.48 28.70
N GLY A 51 -0.95 -6.15 27.81
CA GLY A 51 0.47 -6.49 27.99
C GLY A 51 1.36 -5.52 27.21
N ARG A 52 2.18 -4.74 27.91
CA ARG A 52 3.34 -4.05 27.33
C ARG A 52 4.32 -5.11 26.79
N LEU A 53 4.79 -4.95 25.56
CA LEU A 53 5.95 -5.68 25.06
C LEU A 53 7.21 -5.24 25.83
N PRO A 54 8.12 -6.15 26.21
CA PRO A 54 9.34 -5.80 26.92
C PRO A 54 10.38 -5.15 25.97
N PRO A 55 11.36 -4.38 26.49
CA PRO A 55 12.38 -3.73 25.66
C PRO A 55 13.32 -4.77 25.04
N GLY A 56 13.84 -4.42 23.85
CA GLY A 56 14.62 -5.29 22.98
C GLY A 56 15.84 -5.94 23.65
N ARG A 57 16.10 -7.19 23.24
CA ARG A 57 17.40 -7.84 23.47
C ARG A 57 18.41 -7.25 22.50
N SER A 58 19.48 -6.67 23.02
CA SER A 58 20.69 -6.38 22.28
C SER A 58 21.39 -7.70 21.93
N TRP A 59 21.63 -7.94 20.64
CA TRP A 59 22.46 -9.05 20.19
C TRP A 59 23.92 -8.59 20.19
N HIS A 60 24.72 -9.10 21.14
CA HIS A 60 26.18 -9.03 21.05
C HIS A 60 26.66 -10.08 20.04
N ILE A 61 27.30 -9.63 18.97
CA ILE A 61 28.01 -10.50 18.01
C ILE A 61 29.45 -10.63 18.50
N SER A 62 29.88 -11.86 18.80
CA SER A 62 31.28 -12.18 19.17
C SER A 62 32.23 -11.97 17.98
N PRO A 63 33.49 -11.51 18.17
CA PRO A 63 34.35 -11.08 17.06
C PRO A 63 35.11 -12.19 16.31
N GLU A 64 34.93 -13.46 16.68
CA GLU A 64 35.76 -14.55 16.14
C GLU A 64 35.07 -15.31 15.00
N SER A 65 34.95 -14.64 13.85
CA SER A 65 34.96 -15.31 12.54
C SER A 65 35.25 -14.25 11.47
N GLY A 66 36.27 -14.52 10.63
CA GLY A 66 36.92 -13.56 9.74
C GLY A 66 35.98 -12.58 9.03
N ILE A 67 36.15 -11.30 9.35
CA ILE A 67 35.38 -10.18 8.82
C ILE A 67 35.79 -9.95 7.35
N THR A 68 34.97 -10.47 6.43
CA THR A 68 34.69 -9.73 5.20
C THR A 68 33.66 -8.66 5.58
N SER A 69 33.91 -7.41 5.20
CA SER A 69 33.11 -6.27 5.68
C SER A 69 31.61 -6.48 5.36
N PRO A 70 30.68 -6.23 6.30
CA PRO A 70 29.24 -6.41 6.08
C PRO A 70 28.62 -5.29 5.21
N ALA A 71 29.41 -4.61 4.39
CA ALA A 71 28.91 -3.68 3.40
C ALA A 71 28.24 -4.46 2.26
N ARG A 72 26.93 -4.26 2.09
CA ARG A 72 26.04 -4.80 1.02
C ARG A 72 25.38 -6.15 1.31
N LYS A 73 24.43 -6.19 2.26
CA LYS A 73 23.25 -7.05 2.04
C LYS A 73 22.21 -6.28 1.22
N ASN A 74 22.50 -6.11 -0.06
CA ASN A 74 21.44 -5.94 -1.05
C ASN A 74 20.78 -7.31 -1.17
N PHE A 75 19.63 -7.52 -0.52
CA PHE A 75 18.86 -8.72 -0.83
C PHE A 75 18.40 -8.59 -2.29
N GLU A 76 18.87 -9.45 -3.18
CA GLU A 76 18.37 -9.49 -4.58
C GLU A 76 16.84 -9.72 -4.63
N LYS A 77 16.25 -10.19 -3.52
CA LYS A 77 14.82 -10.41 -3.32
C LYS A 77 14.31 -9.90 -1.97
N GLN A 78 14.36 -8.58 -1.75
CA GLN A 78 13.96 -7.94 -0.48
C GLN A 78 12.53 -8.31 -0.03
N ILE A 79 11.58 -8.43 -0.96
CA ILE A 79 10.18 -8.71 -0.63
C ILE A 79 9.99 -10.19 -0.28
N GLU A 80 10.64 -11.11 -0.99
CA GLU A 80 10.66 -12.54 -0.63
C GLU A 80 11.30 -12.76 0.73
N ALA A 81 12.39 -12.05 1.04
CA ALA A 81 13.02 -12.09 2.37
C ALA A 81 12.04 -11.62 3.47
N GLY A 82 11.14 -10.69 3.15
CA GLY A 82 10.06 -10.24 4.03
C GLY A 82 9.12 -11.36 4.48
N LEU A 83 8.93 -12.42 3.67
CA LEU A 83 8.10 -13.57 4.06
C LEU A 83 8.68 -14.34 5.23
N ASN A 84 10.01 -14.36 5.41
CA ASN A 84 10.65 -15.10 6.49
C ASN A 84 10.31 -14.57 7.88
N PHE A 85 9.73 -13.36 7.98
CA PHE A 85 9.28 -12.81 9.26
C PHE A 85 7.98 -13.43 9.79
N PHE A 86 7.13 -13.98 8.91
CA PHE A 86 5.76 -14.35 9.31
C PHE A 86 5.20 -15.60 8.63
N LYS A 87 5.90 -16.21 7.67
CA LYS A 87 5.36 -17.36 6.90
C LYS A 87 5.04 -18.60 7.76
N GLU A 88 5.69 -18.74 8.91
CA GLU A 88 5.47 -19.86 9.85
C GLU A 88 4.53 -19.47 11.01
N ASP A 89 4.03 -18.23 11.04
CA ASP A 89 3.13 -17.79 12.10
C ASP A 89 1.76 -18.46 11.96
N PRO A 90 1.11 -18.83 13.08
CA PRO A 90 -0.23 -19.36 13.04
C PRO A 90 -1.24 -18.29 12.60
N LEU A 91 -2.29 -18.72 11.90
CA LEU A 91 -3.42 -17.83 11.59
C LEU A 91 -4.14 -17.40 12.87
N LEU A 92 -4.46 -16.12 12.99
CA LEU A 92 -5.22 -15.57 14.12
C LEU A 92 -6.69 -16.02 14.10
N SER A 93 -7.24 -16.27 12.92
CA SER A 93 -8.61 -16.71 12.69
C SER A 93 -8.71 -17.48 11.37
N GLN A 94 -9.83 -18.18 11.16
CA GLN A 94 -10.09 -18.81 9.86
C GLN A 94 -10.24 -17.72 8.77
N PRO A 95 -9.66 -17.92 7.57
CA PRO A 95 -9.79 -16.97 6.48
C PRO A 95 -11.25 -16.58 6.18
N GLY A 96 -11.50 -15.28 6.01
CA GLY A 96 -12.84 -14.74 5.74
C GLY A 96 -13.76 -14.60 6.96
N THR A 97 -13.35 -15.07 8.14
CA THR A 97 -14.20 -15.03 9.34
C THR A 97 -14.08 -13.75 10.15
N GLN A 98 -12.88 -13.14 10.19
CA GLN A 98 -12.60 -11.90 10.92
C GLN A 98 -11.64 -11.02 10.10
N PHE A 99 -11.72 -9.71 10.30
CA PHE A 99 -10.76 -8.77 9.75
C PHE A 99 -9.61 -8.51 10.74
N HIS A 100 -8.38 -8.60 10.24
CA HIS A 100 -7.16 -8.21 10.93
C HIS A 100 -6.25 -7.49 9.93
N TYR A 101 -6.01 -6.19 10.13
CA TYR A 101 -5.08 -5.44 9.28
C TYR A 101 -3.67 -6.02 9.40
N SER A 102 -3.00 -6.28 8.27
CA SER A 102 -1.65 -6.84 8.25
C SER A 102 -0.78 -6.21 7.17
N THR A 103 0.21 -5.43 7.60
CA THR A 103 1.30 -4.93 6.74
C THR A 103 2.06 -6.08 6.06
N HIS A 104 2.24 -7.19 6.76
CA HIS A 104 2.87 -8.39 6.22
C HIS A 104 1.99 -9.06 5.15
N GLY A 105 0.66 -8.99 5.29
CA GLY A 105 -0.28 -9.41 4.25
C GLY A 105 -0.04 -8.68 2.93
N PHE A 106 0.23 -7.37 2.96
CA PHE A 106 0.61 -6.63 1.75
C PHE A 106 1.98 -7.03 1.20
N THR A 107 2.93 -7.42 2.06
CA THR A 107 4.23 -7.96 1.63
C THR A 107 4.05 -9.26 0.83
N LEU A 108 3.13 -10.13 1.27
CA LEU A 108 2.73 -11.33 0.52
C LEU A 108 2.10 -10.96 -0.83
N VAL A 109 1.22 -9.96 -0.89
CA VAL A 109 0.65 -9.47 -2.16
C VAL A 109 1.75 -8.97 -3.11
N GLY A 110 2.80 -8.32 -2.59
CA GLY A 110 3.97 -7.96 -3.38
C GLY A 110 4.66 -9.17 -4.01
N CYS A 111 4.88 -10.24 -3.25
CA CYS A 111 5.45 -11.50 -3.77
C CYS A 111 4.56 -12.12 -4.87
N VAL A 112 3.23 -12.07 -4.69
CA VAL A 112 2.29 -12.57 -5.70
C VAL A 112 2.41 -11.76 -7.00
N ILE A 113 2.55 -10.44 -6.91
CA ILE A 113 2.77 -9.58 -8.09
C ILE A 113 4.08 -9.94 -8.79
N GLU A 114 5.18 -10.12 -8.06
CA GLU A 114 6.47 -10.52 -8.65
C GLU A 114 6.37 -11.87 -9.34
N GLY A 115 5.78 -12.87 -8.67
CA GLY A 115 5.61 -14.22 -9.22
C GLY A 115 4.70 -14.25 -10.46
N ALA A 116 3.61 -13.47 -10.46
CA ALA A 116 2.67 -13.43 -11.58
C ALA A 116 3.17 -12.61 -12.78
N SER A 117 3.97 -11.56 -12.54
CA SER A 117 4.45 -10.65 -13.59
C SER A 117 5.84 -11.00 -14.12
N GLY A 118 6.64 -11.76 -13.35
CA GLY A 118 8.07 -11.95 -13.62
C GLY A 118 8.92 -10.68 -13.48
N SER A 119 8.35 -9.59 -12.98
CA SER A 119 9.01 -8.30 -12.80
C SER A 119 9.23 -8.01 -11.32
N ARG A 120 10.28 -7.25 -10.97
CA ARG A 120 10.42 -6.74 -9.60
C ARG A 120 9.23 -5.85 -9.26
N TYR A 121 8.73 -5.95 -8.04
CA TYR A 121 7.54 -5.22 -7.59
C TYR A 121 7.67 -3.71 -7.79
N VAL A 122 8.83 -3.14 -7.45
CA VAL A 122 9.09 -1.70 -7.58
C VAL A 122 9.07 -1.24 -9.04
N ASP A 123 9.56 -2.07 -9.97
CA ASP A 123 9.54 -1.77 -11.40
C ASP A 123 8.13 -1.92 -11.96
N PHE A 124 7.40 -2.94 -11.52
CA PHE A 124 6.01 -3.17 -11.90
C PHE A 124 5.13 -1.98 -11.50
N LEU A 125 5.24 -1.50 -10.26
CA LEU A 125 4.50 -0.32 -9.77
C LEU A 125 4.89 0.95 -10.53
N ARG A 126 6.18 1.14 -10.81
CA ARG A 126 6.65 2.29 -11.61
C ARG A 126 6.01 2.29 -13.00
N GLN A 127 6.03 1.15 -13.70
CA GLN A 127 5.54 1.04 -15.07
C GLN A 127 4.01 1.05 -15.19
N ASN A 128 3.30 0.41 -14.25
CA ASN A 128 1.87 0.17 -14.37
C ASN A 128 1.00 1.12 -13.54
N VAL A 129 1.59 1.83 -12.57
CA VAL A 129 0.86 2.75 -11.68
C VAL A 129 1.42 4.16 -11.78
N PHE A 130 2.70 4.36 -11.44
CA PHE A 130 3.24 5.70 -11.25
C PHE A 130 3.42 6.46 -12.57
N LEU A 131 4.05 5.86 -13.58
CA LEU A 131 4.21 6.51 -14.88
C LEU A 131 2.85 6.80 -15.55
N PRO A 132 1.88 5.87 -15.60
CA PRO A 132 0.54 6.17 -16.13
C PRO A 132 -0.20 7.26 -15.36
N ALA A 133 -0.06 7.32 -14.03
CA ALA A 133 -0.65 8.39 -13.21
C ALA A 133 0.11 9.72 -13.30
N GLY A 134 1.34 9.74 -13.83
CA GLY A 134 2.20 10.93 -13.86
C GLY A 134 2.89 11.23 -12.52
N MET A 135 3.08 10.22 -11.68
CA MET A 135 3.69 10.30 -10.35
C MET A 135 5.21 10.19 -10.44
N ALA A 136 5.87 11.23 -10.96
CA ALA A 136 7.29 11.16 -11.32
C ALA A 136 8.26 11.15 -10.11
N GLN A 137 7.81 11.60 -8.94
CA GLN A 137 8.60 11.71 -7.71
C GLN A 137 8.37 10.52 -6.76
N THR A 138 7.32 9.72 -6.98
CA THR A 138 7.03 8.54 -6.17
C THR A 138 8.06 7.42 -6.38
N GLN A 139 8.63 6.93 -5.29
CA GLN A 139 9.63 5.86 -5.28
C GLN A 139 9.67 5.16 -3.92
N PHE A 140 10.30 3.99 -3.83
CA PHE A 140 10.45 3.29 -2.55
C PHE A 140 11.47 4.02 -1.65
N ASP A 141 11.31 3.96 -0.33
CA ASP A 141 12.28 4.53 0.61
C ASP A 141 13.49 3.59 0.75
N ASP A 142 14.56 3.91 0.04
CA ASP A 142 15.89 3.41 0.36
C ASP A 142 16.51 4.30 1.43
N ARG A 143 16.63 3.76 2.65
CA ARG A 143 17.17 4.49 3.79
C ARG A 143 18.64 4.92 3.59
N PHE A 144 19.42 4.16 2.81
CA PHE A 144 20.84 4.40 2.59
C PHE A 144 21.12 5.29 1.37
N ALA A 145 20.15 5.41 0.45
CA ALA A 145 20.28 6.27 -0.72
C ALA A 145 20.11 7.76 -0.38
N VAL A 146 20.84 8.59 -1.13
CA VAL A 146 20.60 10.04 -1.17
C VAL A 146 19.43 10.29 -2.11
N ILE A 147 18.25 10.56 -1.53
CA ILE A 147 17.02 10.82 -2.27
C ILE A 147 16.74 12.34 -2.24
N PRO A 148 16.74 13.04 -3.40
CA PRO A 148 16.41 14.45 -3.46
C PRO A 148 15.02 14.75 -2.87
N TYR A 149 14.89 15.87 -2.17
CA TYR A 149 13.64 16.34 -1.54
C TYR A 149 13.02 15.41 -0.49
N ARG A 150 13.71 14.33 -0.09
CA ARG A 150 13.30 13.51 1.04
C ARG A 150 13.30 14.36 2.32
N THR A 151 12.12 14.49 2.93
CA THR A 151 11.98 15.20 4.21
C THR A 151 12.76 14.51 5.33
N ARG A 152 13.14 15.28 6.35
CA ARG A 152 13.47 14.73 7.66
C ARG A 152 12.18 14.32 8.36
N PHE A 153 12.23 13.23 9.10
CA PHE A 153 11.13 12.69 9.88
C PHE A 153 11.35 13.00 11.35
N TYR A 154 10.27 13.30 12.08
CA TYR A 154 10.33 13.74 13.47
C TYR A 154 9.39 12.95 14.37
N ASP A 155 9.77 12.72 15.61
CA ASP A 155 8.86 12.26 16.66
C ASP A 155 8.76 13.32 17.78
N LYS A 156 7.91 13.05 18.77
CA LYS A 156 7.82 13.86 19.99
C LYS A 156 8.10 13.00 21.20
N THR A 157 8.84 13.55 22.17
CA THR A 157 8.92 12.97 23.50
C THR A 157 7.57 13.03 24.21
N GLU A 158 7.41 12.30 25.32
CA GLU A 158 6.22 12.41 26.18
C GLU A 158 6.00 13.84 26.69
N SER A 159 7.09 14.61 26.87
CA SER A 159 7.05 16.03 27.23
C SER A 159 6.76 17.00 26.07
N GLY A 160 6.58 16.47 24.84
CA GLY A 160 6.22 17.25 23.65
C GLY A 160 7.39 17.87 22.88
N VAL A 161 8.64 17.57 23.26
CA VAL A 161 9.83 18.06 22.56
C VAL A 161 9.97 17.33 21.22
N VAL A 162 10.07 18.10 20.14
CA VAL A 162 10.29 17.57 18.78
C VAL A 162 11.75 17.18 18.61
N ARG A 163 12.02 15.99 18.09
CA ARG A 163 13.36 15.50 17.76
C ARG A 163 13.33 14.68 16.47
N ASN A 164 14.50 14.37 15.92
CA ASN A 164 14.57 13.48 14.75
C ASN A 164 14.01 12.10 15.13
N ALA A 165 13.20 11.53 14.24
CA ALA A 165 12.70 10.17 14.40
C ALA A 165 13.85 9.15 14.33
N ASP A 166 13.63 7.99 14.94
CA ASP A 166 14.60 6.90 14.97
C ASP A 166 14.82 6.26 13.60
N PHE A 167 15.86 5.44 13.49
CA PHE A 167 16.21 4.71 12.29
C PHE A 167 15.08 3.75 11.87
N LEU A 168 14.65 3.86 10.61
CA LEU A 168 13.72 2.92 9.97
C LEU A 168 14.31 2.43 8.64
N ASP A 169 14.41 1.11 8.50
CA ASP A 169 14.61 0.43 7.22
C ASP A 169 13.33 -0.36 6.88
N SER A 170 12.61 0.11 5.85
CA SER A 170 11.36 -0.49 5.39
C SER A 170 11.50 -1.43 4.19
N SER A 171 12.74 -1.76 3.78
CA SER A 171 13.01 -2.56 2.57
C SER A 171 12.30 -3.92 2.53
N TYR A 172 12.08 -4.55 3.70
CA TYR A 172 11.40 -5.83 3.82
C TYR A 172 9.87 -5.76 3.65
N LYS A 173 9.28 -4.56 3.74
CA LYS A 173 7.83 -4.33 3.75
C LYS A 173 7.38 -3.26 2.77
N ILE A 174 8.14 -3.05 1.68
CA ILE A 174 7.84 -1.99 0.68
C ILE A 174 6.36 -1.99 0.25
N PRO A 175 5.74 -3.13 -0.13
CA PRO A 175 4.33 -3.15 -0.51
C PRO A 175 3.36 -2.67 0.58
N GLY A 176 3.70 -2.86 1.86
CA GLY A 176 2.87 -2.51 3.00
C GLY A 176 3.11 -1.12 3.59
N GLY A 177 4.07 -0.35 3.05
CA GLY A 177 4.30 1.04 3.49
C GLY A 177 5.74 1.56 3.39
N GLY A 178 6.52 1.10 2.41
CA GLY A 178 7.89 1.58 2.17
C GLY A 178 8.00 2.55 1.00
N TRP A 179 7.01 3.43 0.81
CA TRP A 179 6.95 4.38 -0.31
C TRP A 179 7.15 5.82 0.15
N LEU A 180 7.91 6.59 -0.62
CA LEU A 180 7.99 8.04 -0.56
C LEU A 180 7.17 8.64 -1.71
N SER A 181 6.45 9.71 -1.43
CA SER A 181 5.67 10.44 -2.43
C SER A 181 5.55 11.92 -2.05
N SER A 182 4.99 12.72 -2.96
CA SER A 182 4.61 14.12 -2.71
C SER A 182 3.09 14.24 -2.65
N ALA A 183 2.58 15.33 -2.06
CA ALA A 183 1.15 15.60 -2.06
C ALA A 183 0.60 15.73 -3.50
N GLU A 184 1.41 16.30 -4.41
CA GLU A 184 1.07 16.47 -5.81
C GLU A 184 0.95 15.14 -6.55
N ASP A 185 1.90 14.21 -6.37
CA ASP A 185 1.84 12.89 -6.98
C ASP A 185 0.70 12.05 -6.41
N MET A 186 0.45 12.14 -5.10
CA MET A 186 -0.72 11.48 -4.52
C MET A 186 -2.03 12.07 -5.05
N ALA A 187 -2.13 13.39 -5.25
CA ALA A 187 -3.31 14.00 -5.88
C ALA A 187 -3.49 13.52 -7.34
N ARG A 188 -2.39 13.33 -8.08
CA ARG A 188 -2.45 12.69 -9.42
C ARG A 188 -2.98 11.26 -9.35
N PHE A 189 -2.60 10.51 -8.31
CA PHE A 189 -3.15 9.17 -8.07
C PHE A 189 -4.66 9.20 -7.80
N GLU A 190 -5.16 10.16 -7.00
CA GLU A 190 -6.61 10.36 -6.79
C GLU A 190 -7.34 10.56 -8.11
N VAL A 191 -6.84 11.48 -8.94
CA VAL A 191 -7.42 11.76 -10.27
C VAL A 191 -7.40 10.50 -11.15
N ALA A 192 -6.27 9.80 -11.22
CA ALA A 192 -6.13 8.59 -12.03
C ALA A 192 -7.09 7.46 -11.61
N MET A 193 -7.39 7.34 -10.31
CA MET A 193 -8.37 6.38 -9.78
C MET A 193 -9.81 6.78 -10.08
N VAL A 194 -10.16 8.06 -9.91
CA VAL A 194 -11.50 8.59 -10.20
C VAL A 194 -11.83 8.50 -11.69
N ASP A 195 -10.84 8.70 -12.56
CA ASP A 195 -10.98 8.66 -14.02
C ASP A 195 -10.83 7.26 -14.63
N ASP A 196 -10.73 6.21 -13.79
CA ASP A 196 -10.58 4.82 -14.25
C ASP A 196 -9.34 4.62 -15.18
N LYS A 197 -8.31 5.46 -15.00
CA LYS A 197 -7.12 5.48 -15.86
C LYS A 197 -6.21 4.27 -15.62
N LEU A 198 -6.13 3.81 -14.38
CA LEU A 198 -5.24 2.73 -13.96
C LEU A 198 -5.89 1.35 -14.09
N ILE A 199 -7.19 1.29 -13.81
CA ILE A 199 -7.97 0.05 -13.77
C ILE A 199 -9.39 0.31 -14.27
N ARG A 200 -10.04 -0.73 -14.77
CA ARG A 200 -11.44 -0.64 -15.19
C ARG A 200 -12.33 -0.28 -14.01
N ARG A 201 -13.38 0.50 -14.27
CA ARG A 201 -14.41 0.88 -13.28
C ARG A 201 -14.96 -0.29 -12.47
N ALA A 202 -15.22 -1.43 -13.12
CA ALA A 202 -15.70 -2.63 -12.44
C ALA A 202 -14.68 -3.16 -11.40
N THR A 203 -13.40 -3.18 -11.75
CA THR A 203 -12.31 -3.57 -10.85
C THR A 203 -12.15 -2.57 -9.71
N ARG A 204 -12.23 -1.27 -9.98
CA ARG A 204 -12.19 -0.23 -8.96
C ARG A 204 -13.35 -0.36 -7.97
N ASN A 205 -14.56 -0.56 -8.46
CA ASN A 205 -15.74 -0.73 -7.61
C ASN A 205 -15.60 -1.97 -6.72
N LEU A 206 -15.04 -3.07 -7.25
CA LEU A 206 -14.71 -4.24 -6.44
C LEU A 206 -13.67 -3.89 -5.36
N MET A 207 -12.60 -3.16 -5.70
CA MET A 207 -11.57 -2.75 -4.75
C MET A 207 -12.10 -1.88 -3.60
N TRP A 208 -13.14 -1.09 -3.86
CA TRP A 208 -13.78 -0.20 -2.87
C TRP A 208 -15.02 -0.80 -2.20
N THR A 209 -15.33 -2.07 -2.46
CA THR A 209 -16.42 -2.76 -1.78
C THR A 209 -15.91 -3.34 -0.46
N THR A 210 -16.48 -2.91 0.66
CA THR A 210 -16.10 -3.42 1.98
C THR A 210 -16.37 -4.91 2.09
N LEU A 211 -15.46 -5.61 2.75
CA LEU A 211 -15.63 -7.03 3.03
C LEU A 211 -16.59 -7.20 4.21
N LYS A 212 -17.36 -8.29 4.19
CA LYS A 212 -18.26 -8.67 5.28
C LYS A 212 -17.77 -9.98 5.90
N PRO A 213 -16.98 -9.90 6.98
CA PRO A 213 -16.58 -11.09 7.72
C PRO A 213 -17.80 -11.90 8.20
N THR A 214 -17.67 -13.23 8.24
CA THR A 214 -18.79 -14.10 8.62
C THR A 214 -19.14 -14.04 10.10
N ASP A 215 -18.29 -13.44 10.94
CA ASP A 215 -18.60 -13.16 12.34
C ASP A 215 -19.66 -12.04 12.51
N GLY A 216 -20.07 -11.41 11.42
CA GLY A 216 -21.08 -10.35 11.40
C GLY A 216 -20.54 -8.98 11.78
N SER A 217 -19.23 -8.83 12.00
CA SER A 217 -18.60 -7.52 12.11
C SER A 217 -18.81 -6.75 10.81
N GLN A 218 -19.22 -5.49 10.92
CA GLN A 218 -19.11 -4.56 9.80
C GLN A 218 -17.71 -3.97 9.87
N ASP A 219 -16.95 -4.12 8.80
CA ASP A 219 -15.69 -3.43 8.64
C ASP A 219 -15.82 -2.38 7.53
N ASP A 220 -15.15 -1.27 7.76
CA ASP A 220 -15.04 -0.18 6.81
C ASP A 220 -13.83 -0.39 5.88
N TYR A 221 -13.33 -1.63 5.77
CA TYR A 221 -12.14 -1.96 4.99
C TYR A 221 -12.46 -2.88 3.80
N ALA A 222 -11.86 -2.55 2.66
CA ALA A 222 -11.98 -3.20 1.37
C ALA A 222 -10.60 -3.72 0.90
N LEU A 223 -10.36 -3.86 -0.40
CA LEU A 223 -9.08 -4.37 -0.91
C LEU A 223 -7.99 -3.30 -0.89
N GLY A 224 -7.45 -2.99 0.29
CA GLY A 224 -6.43 -1.96 0.48
C GLY A 224 -6.99 -0.55 0.65
N TRP A 225 -8.27 -0.42 0.99
CA TRP A 225 -8.98 0.85 1.11
C TRP A 225 -9.88 0.85 2.34
N GLY A 226 -9.82 1.92 3.13
CA GLY A 226 -10.94 2.30 3.97
C GLY A 226 -12.08 2.84 3.10
N SER A 227 -13.32 2.54 3.44
CA SER A 227 -14.53 2.98 2.74
C SER A 227 -15.65 3.18 3.74
N GLY A 228 -16.31 4.33 3.69
CA GLY A 228 -17.40 4.65 4.59
C GLY A 228 -18.26 5.82 4.09
N ILE A 229 -19.20 6.25 4.93
CA ILE A 229 -20.04 7.43 4.66
C ILE A 229 -19.85 8.40 5.82
N GLU A 230 -19.46 9.64 5.51
CA GLU A 230 -19.27 10.71 6.48
C GLU A 230 -20.09 11.93 6.05
N ASN A 231 -20.96 12.44 6.92
CA ASN A 231 -21.85 13.57 6.63
C ASN A 231 -22.65 13.41 5.32
N GLY A 232 -23.10 12.18 5.02
CA GLY A 232 -23.83 11.84 3.80
C GLY A 232 -22.96 11.74 2.54
N THR A 233 -21.64 11.91 2.65
CA THR A 233 -20.68 11.76 1.55
C THR A 233 -20.00 10.40 1.65
N LYS A 234 -20.11 9.59 0.60
CA LYS A 234 -19.34 8.36 0.49
C LYS A 234 -17.87 8.70 0.25
N GLY A 235 -16.99 8.18 1.11
CA GLY A 235 -15.54 8.36 1.02
C GLY A 235 -14.81 7.03 0.92
N VAL A 236 -13.71 7.02 0.19
CA VAL A 236 -12.73 5.93 0.15
C VAL A 236 -11.34 6.50 0.38
N GLY A 237 -10.44 5.76 1.02
CA GLY A 237 -9.12 6.30 1.30
C GLY A 237 -8.22 5.38 2.10
N HIS A 238 -7.13 5.93 2.60
CA HIS A 238 -6.22 5.22 3.48
C HIS A 238 -5.47 6.21 4.37
N THR A 239 -5.20 5.80 5.61
CA THR A 239 -4.31 6.54 6.51
C THR A 239 -2.93 5.88 6.54
N GLY A 240 -1.88 6.63 6.80
CA GLY A 240 -0.53 6.10 6.89
C GLY A 240 0.13 6.50 8.19
N GLY A 241 0.81 5.54 8.80
CA GLY A 241 1.67 5.76 9.96
C GLY A 241 2.95 4.95 9.77
N GLN A 242 4.08 5.63 9.86
CA GLN A 242 5.41 5.06 10.02
C GLN A 242 6.17 5.95 10.99
N GLN A 243 7.31 5.48 11.47
CA GLN A 243 8.21 6.24 12.32
C GLN A 243 8.43 7.65 11.74
N GLY A 244 8.01 8.64 12.50
CA GLY A 244 8.12 10.05 12.16
C GLY A 244 7.24 10.56 11.01
N THR A 245 6.12 9.88 10.70
CA THR A 245 5.14 10.36 9.72
C THR A 245 3.70 10.07 10.12
N SER A 246 2.78 10.90 9.63
CA SER A 246 1.34 10.62 9.67
C SER A 246 0.70 11.19 8.41
N THR A 247 -0.09 10.37 7.71
CA THR A 247 -0.65 10.73 6.41
C THR A 247 -2.11 10.34 6.30
N ALA A 248 -2.83 11.06 5.44
CA ALA A 248 -4.19 10.72 5.04
C ALA A 248 -4.39 10.99 3.55
N PHE A 249 -5.13 10.10 2.92
CA PHE A 249 -5.49 10.12 1.51
C PHE A 249 -6.97 9.80 1.42
N LEU A 250 -7.80 10.69 0.89
CA LEU A 250 -9.25 10.55 0.87
C LEU A 250 -9.81 10.96 -0.49
N ILE A 251 -10.71 10.16 -1.05
CA ILE A 251 -11.45 10.43 -2.26
C ILE A 251 -12.94 10.41 -1.95
N ALA A 252 -13.68 11.44 -2.39
CA ALA A 252 -15.12 11.45 -2.49
C ALA A 252 -15.50 11.22 -3.97
N PRO A 253 -15.70 9.97 -4.42
CA PRO A 253 -15.75 9.64 -5.84
C PRO A 253 -16.96 10.22 -6.57
N GLU A 254 -18.10 10.36 -5.89
CA GLU A 254 -19.32 10.94 -6.48
C GLU A 254 -19.16 12.44 -6.74
N GLN A 255 -18.41 13.13 -5.88
CA GLN A 255 -18.10 14.55 -5.98
C GLN A 255 -16.85 14.80 -6.82
N ARG A 256 -16.14 13.74 -7.23
CA ARG A 256 -14.85 13.81 -7.93
C ARG A 256 -13.85 14.72 -7.21
N ALA A 257 -13.85 14.66 -5.88
CA ALA A 257 -12.98 15.44 -5.00
C ALA A 257 -12.01 14.52 -4.26
N GLY A 258 -10.82 15.03 -3.96
CA GLY A 258 -9.77 14.31 -3.24
C GLY A 258 -9.02 15.24 -2.27
N VAL A 259 -8.47 14.67 -1.21
CA VAL A 259 -7.67 15.37 -0.21
C VAL A 259 -6.52 14.48 0.23
N VAL A 260 -5.31 15.01 0.04
CA VAL A 260 -4.06 14.42 0.54
C VAL A 260 -3.49 15.32 1.63
N VAL A 261 -3.20 14.73 2.79
CA VAL A 261 -2.46 15.37 3.89
C VAL A 261 -1.24 14.51 4.22
N LEU A 262 -0.05 15.08 4.07
CA LEU A 262 1.22 14.45 4.43
C LEU A 262 1.88 15.25 5.53
N THR A 263 2.30 14.59 6.62
CA THR A 263 3.03 15.22 7.70
C THR A 263 4.31 14.44 8.00
N ASN A 264 5.39 15.16 8.27
CA ASN A 264 6.70 14.60 8.57
C ASN A 264 6.92 14.41 10.07
N MET A 265 5.84 14.14 10.81
CA MET A 265 5.88 13.87 12.24
C MET A 265 4.87 12.80 12.62
N GLU A 266 5.26 11.90 13.52
CA GLU A 266 4.38 10.83 14.01
C GLU A 266 3.31 11.38 14.97
N GLY A 267 2.13 10.75 14.96
CA GLY A 267 1.03 11.05 15.88
C GLY A 267 0.27 12.33 15.54
N VAL A 268 0.49 12.92 14.36
CA VAL A 268 -0.31 14.06 13.89
C VAL A 268 -1.66 13.56 13.38
N PRO A 269 -2.79 14.17 13.76
CA PRO A 269 -4.12 13.75 13.30
C PRO A 269 -4.40 14.20 11.85
N ALA A 270 -3.61 13.68 10.92
CA ALA A 270 -3.68 13.98 9.49
C ALA A 270 -5.05 13.59 8.89
N ASP A 271 -5.64 12.51 9.38
CA ASP A 271 -6.96 12.01 8.99
C ASP A 271 -8.07 12.99 9.39
N LYS A 272 -8.01 13.56 10.59
CA LYS A 272 -8.96 14.59 11.04
C LYS A 272 -8.88 15.82 10.15
N LEU A 273 -7.66 16.29 9.85
CA LEU A 273 -7.46 17.44 8.97
C LEU A 273 -7.98 17.15 7.56
N ALA A 274 -7.67 15.97 7.00
CA ALA A 274 -8.12 15.59 5.66
C ALA A 274 -9.66 15.56 5.55
N ARG A 275 -10.36 15.00 6.55
CA ARG A 275 -11.83 14.98 6.58
C ARG A 275 -12.45 16.37 6.68
N GLN A 276 -11.85 17.26 7.49
CA GLN A 276 -12.29 18.65 7.62
C GLN A 276 -12.15 19.40 6.29
N ILE A 277 -11.01 19.26 5.61
CA ILE A 277 -10.79 19.86 4.30
C ILE A 277 -11.77 19.27 3.27
N LEU A 278 -11.95 17.94 3.26
CA LEU A 278 -12.85 17.29 2.32
C LEU A 278 -14.29 17.79 2.50
N THR A 279 -14.76 17.93 3.75
CA THR A 279 -16.08 18.49 4.07
C THR A 279 -16.24 19.91 3.52
N ILE A 280 -15.21 20.75 3.61
CA ILE A 280 -15.22 22.10 3.03
C ILE A 280 -15.29 22.04 1.50
N VAL A 281 -14.51 21.16 0.87
CA VAL A 281 -14.40 21.04 -0.59
C VAL A 281 -15.69 20.49 -1.21
N VAL A 282 -16.31 19.47 -0.62
CA VAL A 282 -17.56 18.88 -1.14
C VAL A 282 -18.80 19.72 -0.81
N GLY A 283 -18.66 20.67 0.12
CA GLY A 283 -19.77 21.47 0.65
C GLY A 283 -20.70 20.68 1.56
N ALA A 284 -21.60 21.40 2.25
CA ALA A 284 -22.66 20.74 3.02
C ALA A 284 -23.54 19.89 2.07
N PRO A 285 -24.06 18.73 2.53
CA PRO A 285 -24.92 17.87 1.71
C PRO A 285 -26.08 18.70 1.14
N GLY A 286 -26.12 18.81 -0.21
CA GLY A 286 -27.12 19.60 -0.94
C GLY A 286 -26.55 20.52 -2.02
N ASN A 287 -25.26 20.85 -1.99
CA ASN A 287 -24.62 21.61 -3.07
C ASN A 287 -24.18 20.67 -4.21
N LYS A 288 -25.12 20.34 -5.10
CA LYS A 288 -24.75 19.77 -6.40
C LYS A 288 -23.87 20.78 -7.15
N PRO A 289 -22.78 20.35 -7.81
CA PRO A 289 -22.05 21.22 -8.73
C PRO A 289 -23.05 21.76 -9.77
N ARG A 290 -23.07 23.08 -9.98
CA ARG A 290 -23.84 23.63 -11.10
C ARG A 290 -23.20 23.16 -12.41
N PRO A 291 -24.04 22.81 -13.41
CA PRO A 291 -23.58 22.29 -14.70
C PRO A 291 -22.66 23.27 -15.43
#